data_AF-A0A430HUX0-F1
#
_entry.id   AF-A0A430HUX0-F1
#
_cell.length_a   1.000
_cell.length_b   1.000
_cell.length_c   1.000
_cell.angle_alpha   90.00
_cell.angle_beta   90.00
_cell.angle_gamma   90.00
#
_symmetry.space_group_name_H-M   'P 1'
#
loop_
_entity.id
_entity.type
_entity.pdbx_description
1 polymer ?
#
loop_
_entity_poly.entity_id
_entity_poly.type
_entity_poly.pdbx_seq_one_letter_code
_entity_poly.pdbx_strand_id
1 'polypeptide(L)'
;MSARKKNRRKKTTRAVNTVAESTPVEQTPAEETPPFRTPPANPVFHLLEQSTELLNGYGLGRRENDLTGHLPHTPTADPNFRRRPLTTMLTQVDPDGVPFRERVFIDEGELTRTSVEELKCFITEAADRAGTAEHLSDIVVMLNPGSTITGSLRYTINQTVRDHSFDLDPGFGDAQVEAEVLQGVAPYGYDAFTFYALPSVKPVTIWISSDSDDGLIEALKQENEELPVPEQTEA
;
A
#
# COMPACT_ATOMS: atom_id res chain seq x y z
N MET A 1 67.83 -23.45 54.19
CA MET A 1 68.30 -23.97 52.89
C MET A 1 69.14 -22.91 52.20
N SER A 2 70.29 -23.35 51.65
CA SER A 2 71.30 -22.69 50.79
C SER A 2 71.06 -21.25 50.31
N ALA A 3 71.96 -20.31 50.59
CA ALA A 3 73.25 -20.06 49.90
C ALA A 3 73.07 -19.47 48.48
N ARG A 4 73.41 -18.20 48.24
CA ARG A 4 74.74 -17.60 47.99
C ARG A 4 75.10 -17.56 46.51
N LYS A 5 75.78 -16.46 46.14
CA LYS A 5 76.63 -16.20 44.95
C LYS A 5 75.90 -15.78 43.68
N LYS A 6 76.08 -14.53 43.22
CA LYS A 6 77.32 -13.88 42.72
C LYS A 6 77.67 -14.34 41.31
N ASN A 7 78.07 -13.30 40.56
CA ASN A 7 79.12 -13.30 39.55
C ASN A 7 78.70 -13.82 38.17
N ARG A 8 79.21 -13.31 37.05
CA ARG A 8 80.14 -12.24 36.66
C ARG A 8 80.47 -12.65 35.21
N ARG A 9 80.91 -11.70 34.38
CA ARG A 9 81.70 -11.95 33.15
C ARG A 9 80.87 -12.46 31.96
N LYS A 10 81.17 -12.12 30.71
CA LYS A 10 82.21 -11.28 30.10
C LYS A 10 81.92 -11.27 28.60
N LYS A 11 82.37 -10.18 27.98
CA LYS A 11 83.10 -10.13 26.70
C LYS A 11 82.34 -10.39 25.39
N THR A 12 82.43 -9.35 24.54
CA THR A 12 83.10 -9.35 23.21
C THR A 12 82.39 -10.21 22.16
N THR A 13 82.00 -9.67 21.01
CA THR A 13 82.90 -9.54 19.86
C THR A 13 82.31 -8.61 18.79
N ARG A 14 83.21 -7.81 18.20
CA ARG A 14 83.07 -7.00 16.98
C ARG A 14 82.41 -7.77 15.83
N ALA A 15 81.65 -7.05 15.00
CA ALA A 15 81.84 -7.10 13.56
C ALA A 15 81.46 -5.74 12.95
N VAL A 16 82.38 -5.20 12.16
CA VAL A 16 82.24 -4.04 11.29
C VAL A 16 81.80 -4.56 9.93
N ASN A 17 80.82 -3.94 9.28
CA ASN A 17 80.77 -3.73 7.83
C ASN A 17 79.65 -2.73 7.50
N THR A 18 79.92 -1.50 7.03
CA THR A 18 80.34 -1.07 5.68
C THR A 18 79.15 -0.95 4.70
N VAL A 19 78.73 0.31 4.49
CA VAL A 19 78.31 1.00 3.24
C VAL A 19 77.11 0.46 2.46
N ALA A 20 76.08 1.31 2.27
CA ALA A 20 75.74 1.88 0.95
C ALA A 20 74.52 2.80 1.03
N GLU A 21 74.65 3.96 0.39
CA GLU A 21 73.61 4.94 0.08
C GLU A 21 72.41 4.31 -0.64
N SER A 22 71.22 4.82 -0.37
CA SER A 22 70.05 4.68 -1.24
C SER A 22 69.41 6.05 -1.39
N THR A 23 69.38 6.50 -2.63
CA THR A 23 68.82 7.74 -3.18
C THR A 23 67.36 7.96 -2.74
N PRO A 24 66.90 9.22 -2.56
CA PRO A 24 65.49 9.48 -2.27
C PRO A 24 64.65 9.34 -3.53
N VAL A 25 63.57 8.56 -3.44
CA VAL A 25 62.56 8.41 -4.50
C VAL A 25 61.68 9.66 -4.52
N GLU A 26 61.55 10.22 -5.72
CA GLU A 26 60.70 11.34 -6.12
C GLU A 26 59.22 11.04 -5.79
N GLN A 27 58.61 11.86 -4.92
CA GLN A 27 57.18 11.75 -4.60
C GLN A 27 56.34 12.32 -5.74
N THR A 28 55.62 11.45 -6.45
CA THR A 28 54.55 11.82 -7.38
C THR A 28 53.39 12.46 -6.59
N PRO A 29 52.77 13.56 -7.04
CA PRO A 29 51.61 14.13 -6.36
C PRO A 29 50.44 13.15 -6.41
N ALA A 30 49.77 12.95 -5.28
CA ALA A 30 48.57 12.14 -5.18
C ALA A 30 47.49 12.68 -6.13
N GLU A 31 47.02 11.81 -7.01
CA GLU A 31 45.87 12.03 -7.88
C GLU A 31 44.64 12.29 -6.99
N GLU A 32 44.15 13.53 -6.98
CA GLU A 32 42.90 13.89 -6.29
C GLU A 32 41.78 13.00 -6.83
N THR A 33 41.34 12.06 -5.99
CA THR A 33 40.16 11.27 -6.24
C THR A 33 38.98 12.25 -6.34
N PRO A 34 38.23 12.29 -7.45
CA PRO A 34 37.10 13.21 -7.56
C PRO A 34 36.10 12.91 -6.43
N PRO A 35 35.44 13.93 -5.85
CA PRO A 35 34.50 13.71 -4.77
C PRO A 35 33.46 12.69 -5.23
N PHE A 36 33.26 11.65 -4.40
CA PHE A 36 32.17 10.69 -4.56
C PHE A 36 30.89 11.49 -4.82
N ARG A 37 30.44 11.52 -6.07
CA ARG A 37 29.09 11.98 -6.37
C ARG A 37 28.18 11.03 -5.59
N THR A 38 27.43 11.57 -4.65
CA THR A 38 26.32 10.85 -4.02
C THR A 38 25.52 10.21 -5.16
N PRO A 39 25.28 8.89 -5.15
CA PRO A 39 24.45 8.29 -6.18
C PRO A 39 23.13 9.07 -6.22
N PRO A 40 22.59 9.38 -7.40
CA PRO A 40 21.30 10.06 -7.49
C PRO A 40 20.30 9.25 -6.66
N ALA A 41 19.55 9.93 -5.80
CA ALA A 41 18.52 9.29 -5.00
C ALA A 41 17.62 8.49 -5.96
N ASN A 42 17.42 7.20 -5.66
CA ASN A 42 16.68 6.32 -6.55
C ASN A 42 15.26 6.88 -6.70
N PRO A 43 14.83 7.31 -7.90
CA PRO A 43 13.55 7.99 -8.09
C PRO A 43 12.36 7.14 -7.63
N VAL A 44 12.51 5.81 -7.64
CA VAL A 44 11.50 4.87 -7.17
C VAL A 44 11.33 4.91 -5.64
N PHE A 45 12.42 5.10 -4.88
CA PHE A 45 12.32 5.23 -3.42
C PHE A 45 11.66 6.55 -3.01
N HIS A 46 11.97 7.64 -3.71
CA HIS A 46 11.26 8.90 -3.48
C HIS A 46 9.78 8.81 -3.81
N LEU A 47 9.40 8.13 -4.90
CA LEU A 47 8.00 7.91 -5.25
C LEU A 47 7.27 7.10 -4.17
N LEU A 48 7.92 6.07 -3.63
CA LEU A 48 7.39 5.27 -2.52
C LEU A 48 7.20 6.08 -1.24
N GLU A 49 8.18 6.92 -0.88
CA GLU A 49 8.11 7.78 0.29
C GLU A 49 6.97 8.80 0.15
N GLN A 50 6.93 9.54 -0.95
CA GLN A 50 5.86 10.51 -1.24
C GLN A 50 4.47 9.88 -1.25
N SER A 51 4.33 8.72 -1.88
CA SER A 51 3.04 8.01 -1.93
C SER A 51 2.64 7.48 -0.57
N THR A 52 3.60 7.03 0.25
CA THR A 52 3.32 6.60 1.62
C THR A 52 2.90 7.77 2.50
N GLU A 53 3.61 8.89 2.42
CA GLU A 53 3.27 10.12 3.14
C GLU A 53 1.88 10.63 2.76
N LEU A 54 1.57 10.66 1.46
CA LEU A 54 0.25 11.06 0.97
C LEU A 54 -0.83 10.16 1.54
N LEU A 55 -0.75 8.84 1.32
CA LEU A 55 -1.76 7.89 1.80
C LEU A 55 -1.94 7.96 3.32
N ASN A 56 -0.86 8.04 4.08
CA ASN A 56 -0.92 8.18 5.54
C ASN A 56 -1.58 9.51 5.95
N GLY A 57 -1.36 10.59 5.20
CA GLY A 57 -2.00 11.89 5.42
C GLY A 57 -3.53 11.86 5.32
N TYR A 58 -4.08 10.97 4.50
CA TYR A 58 -5.53 10.72 4.38
C TYR A 58 -6.03 9.57 5.29
N GLY A 59 -5.20 9.10 6.23
CA GLY A 59 -5.58 8.04 7.16
C GLY A 59 -5.58 6.64 6.55
N LEU A 60 -4.97 6.44 5.38
CA LEU A 60 -4.82 5.14 4.72
C LEU A 60 -3.47 4.52 5.11
N GLY A 61 -3.27 4.35 6.42
CA GLY A 61 -2.09 3.72 7.01
C GLY A 61 -1.96 2.24 6.63
N ARG A 62 -0.81 1.63 6.99
CA ARG A 62 -0.71 0.16 6.96
C ARG A 62 -1.48 -0.42 8.13
N ARG A 63 -2.16 -1.55 7.90
CA ARG A 63 -2.83 -2.32 8.97
C ARG A 63 -1.82 -2.80 10.01
N GLU A 64 -2.13 -2.61 11.29
CA GLU A 64 -1.25 -3.02 12.41
C GLU A 64 -0.99 -4.54 12.48
N ASN A 65 -1.86 -5.37 11.90
CA ASN A 65 -1.77 -6.84 11.97
C ASN A 65 -0.80 -7.48 10.96
N ASP A 66 -0.03 -6.70 10.19
CA ASP A 66 1.03 -7.15 9.27
C ASP A 66 2.29 -7.70 10.02
N LEU A 67 2.10 -8.19 11.26
CA LEU A 67 3.13 -8.69 12.16
C LEU A 67 3.62 -10.11 11.81
N THR A 68 3.00 -10.79 10.85
CA THR A 68 3.38 -12.14 10.41
C THR A 68 4.69 -12.17 9.60
N GLY A 69 5.30 -11.01 9.34
CA GLY A 69 6.60 -10.93 8.67
C GLY A 69 6.54 -11.29 7.18
N HIS A 70 5.34 -11.45 6.62
CA HIS A 70 5.12 -11.48 5.19
C HIS A 70 5.16 -10.06 4.67
N LEU A 71 6.39 -9.57 4.50
CA LEU A 71 6.61 -8.33 3.78
C LEU A 71 5.89 -8.45 2.43
N PRO A 72 5.02 -7.49 2.07
CA PRO A 72 4.46 -7.45 0.73
C PRO A 72 5.59 -7.58 -0.29
N HIS A 73 5.28 -8.13 -1.47
CA HIS A 73 6.10 -7.81 -2.64
C HIS A 73 6.27 -6.29 -2.65
N THR A 74 7.52 -5.83 -2.51
CA THR A 74 7.81 -4.41 -2.39
C THR A 74 7.10 -3.72 -3.55
N PRO A 75 6.21 -2.73 -3.32
CA PRO A 75 5.41 -2.15 -4.41
C PRO A 75 6.27 -1.68 -5.58
N THR A 76 7.52 -1.29 -5.29
CA THR A 76 8.56 -0.94 -6.26
C THR A 76 8.96 -2.05 -7.25
N ALA A 77 8.62 -3.30 -6.97
CA ALA A 77 8.84 -4.45 -7.85
C ALA A 77 7.69 -4.66 -8.86
N ASP A 78 6.53 -4.06 -8.62
CA ASP A 78 5.44 -4.04 -9.59
C ASP A 78 5.83 -3.14 -10.77
N PRO A 79 5.77 -3.65 -12.02
CA PRO A 79 6.12 -2.87 -13.20
C PRO A 79 5.25 -1.61 -13.39
N ASN A 80 4.04 -1.58 -12.83
CA ASN A 80 3.12 -0.44 -12.91
C ASN A 80 3.38 0.62 -11.85
N PHE A 81 4.13 0.32 -10.79
CA PHE A 81 4.34 1.23 -9.66
C PHE A 81 4.88 2.60 -10.08
N ARG A 82 5.78 2.64 -11.07
CA ARG A 82 6.34 3.91 -11.55
C ARG A 82 5.30 4.81 -12.21
N ARG A 83 4.24 4.23 -12.78
CA ARG A 83 3.18 4.95 -13.48
C ARG A 83 1.98 5.23 -12.58
N ARG A 84 1.70 4.33 -11.63
CA ARG A 84 0.49 4.32 -10.81
C ARG A 84 0.83 4.00 -9.35
N PRO A 85 1.72 4.76 -8.69
CA PRO A 85 2.23 4.39 -7.38
C PRO A 85 1.14 4.29 -6.31
N LEU A 86 0.16 5.20 -6.29
CA LEU A 86 -0.92 5.18 -5.30
C LEU A 86 -1.84 3.99 -5.52
N THR A 87 -2.25 3.77 -6.77
CA THR A 87 -3.10 2.63 -7.17
C THR A 87 -2.41 1.32 -6.82
N THR A 88 -1.16 1.14 -7.23
CA THR A 88 -0.38 -0.06 -6.93
C THR A 88 -0.32 -0.31 -5.42
N MET A 89 -0.11 0.73 -4.61
CA MET A 89 -0.06 0.62 -3.15
C MET A 89 -1.41 0.30 -2.50
N LEU A 90 -2.51 0.84 -3.02
CA LEU A 90 -3.86 0.58 -2.53
C LEU A 90 -4.35 -0.83 -2.92
N THR A 91 -3.91 -1.35 -4.07
CA THR A 91 -4.29 -2.69 -4.55
C THR A 91 -3.43 -3.82 -4.00
N GLN A 92 -2.42 -3.53 -3.16
CA GLN A 92 -1.62 -4.59 -2.56
C GLN A 92 -2.45 -5.35 -1.53
N VAL A 93 -2.48 -6.68 -1.69
CA VAL A 93 -3.15 -7.60 -0.78
C VAL A 93 -2.16 -8.60 -0.19
N ASP A 94 -2.43 -9.03 1.04
CA ASP A 94 -1.72 -10.14 1.67
C ASP A 94 -2.09 -11.49 1.01
N PRO A 95 -1.48 -12.62 1.43
CA PRO A 95 -1.79 -13.93 0.86
C PRO A 95 -3.25 -14.39 1.03
N ASP A 96 -3.99 -13.80 1.97
CA ASP A 96 -5.40 -14.10 2.21
C ASP A 96 -6.33 -13.15 1.41
N GLY A 97 -5.78 -12.27 0.56
CA GLY A 97 -6.52 -11.33 -0.27
C GLY A 97 -6.98 -10.07 0.47
N VAL A 98 -6.43 -9.80 1.65
CA VAL A 98 -6.78 -8.63 2.45
C VAL A 98 -5.88 -7.44 2.07
N PRO A 99 -6.43 -6.26 1.76
CA PRO A 99 -5.62 -5.07 1.50
C PRO A 99 -4.69 -4.73 2.67
N PHE A 100 -3.43 -4.41 2.36
CA PHE A 100 -2.43 -3.99 3.37
C PHE A 100 -2.75 -2.61 3.96
N ARG A 101 -3.52 -1.81 3.23
CA ARG A 101 -3.93 -0.46 3.62
C ARG A 101 -5.24 -0.52 4.39
N GLU A 102 -5.33 0.27 5.45
CA GLU A 102 -6.58 0.45 6.20
C GLU A 102 -7.61 1.18 5.35
N ARG A 103 -8.89 0.88 5.59
CA ARG A 103 -10.03 1.55 4.94
C ARG A 103 -9.95 1.49 3.41
N VAL A 104 -9.50 0.35 2.90
CA VAL A 104 -9.50 0.02 1.48
C VAL A 104 -10.30 -1.26 1.28
N PHE A 105 -11.17 -1.24 0.29
CA PHE A 105 -11.94 -2.39 -0.17
C PHE A 105 -11.73 -2.56 -1.67
N ILE A 106 -11.18 -3.71 -2.05
CA ILE A 106 -11.02 -4.11 -3.45
C ILE A 106 -12.17 -5.06 -3.74
N ASP A 107 -13.06 -4.64 -4.61
CA ASP A 107 -14.29 -5.37 -4.85
C ASP A 107 -14.14 -6.31 -6.04
N GLU A 108 -13.75 -7.54 -5.75
CA GLU A 108 -13.58 -8.58 -6.78
C GLU A 108 -14.91 -9.18 -7.26
N GLY A 109 -16.01 -8.92 -6.55
CA GLY A 109 -17.34 -9.45 -6.83
C GLY A 109 -18.28 -8.46 -7.53
N GLU A 110 -17.81 -7.25 -7.86
CA GLU A 110 -18.60 -6.25 -8.57
C GLU A 110 -19.23 -6.85 -9.83
N LEU A 111 -20.49 -6.52 -10.08
CA LEU A 111 -21.31 -7.02 -11.19
C LEU A 111 -21.62 -8.53 -11.15
N THR A 112 -21.26 -9.25 -10.09
CA THR A 112 -21.58 -10.69 -9.97
C THR A 112 -22.51 -11.02 -8.82
N ARG A 113 -22.80 -10.04 -7.94
CA ARG A 113 -23.72 -10.19 -6.82
C ARG A 113 -25.16 -10.07 -7.29
N THR A 114 -25.72 -11.21 -7.63
CA THR A 114 -27.05 -11.35 -8.25
C THR A 114 -28.08 -11.96 -7.29
N SER A 115 -27.66 -12.25 -6.05
CA SER A 115 -28.49 -12.83 -5.01
C SER A 115 -28.49 -12.02 -3.72
N VAL A 116 -29.57 -12.15 -2.95
CA VAL A 116 -29.73 -11.51 -1.64
C VAL A 116 -28.63 -11.90 -0.65
N GLU A 117 -28.16 -13.14 -0.71
CA GLU A 117 -27.12 -13.61 0.22
C GLU A 117 -25.77 -12.97 -0.10
N GLU A 118 -25.44 -12.83 -1.38
CA GLU A 118 -24.24 -12.10 -1.82
C GLU A 118 -24.31 -10.62 -1.41
N LEU A 119 -25.48 -9.97 -1.53
CA LEU A 119 -25.66 -8.59 -1.06
C LEU A 119 -25.45 -8.47 0.46
N LYS A 120 -25.88 -9.44 1.25
CA LYS A 120 -25.64 -9.44 2.71
C LYS A 120 -24.17 -9.65 3.06
N CYS A 121 -23.50 -10.58 2.37
CA CYS A 121 -22.06 -10.78 2.51
C CYS A 121 -21.30 -9.50 2.18
N PHE A 122 -21.65 -8.84 1.07
CA PHE A 122 -21.07 -7.58 0.66
C PHE A 122 -21.17 -6.48 1.72
N ILE A 123 -22.34 -6.27 2.33
CA ILE A 123 -22.50 -5.26 3.40
C ILE A 123 -21.55 -5.56 4.57
N THR A 124 -21.43 -6.84 4.93
CA THR A 124 -20.59 -7.28 6.05
C THR A 124 -19.10 -7.07 5.74
N GLU A 125 -18.67 -7.44 4.53
CA GLU A 125 -17.30 -7.25 4.06
C GLU A 125 -16.94 -5.77 3.93
N ALA A 126 -17.83 -4.96 3.36
CA ALA A 126 -17.65 -3.53 3.24
C ALA A 126 -17.52 -2.85 4.62
N ALA A 127 -18.38 -3.23 5.58
CA ALA A 127 -18.29 -2.72 6.95
C ALA A 127 -17.01 -3.16 7.66
N ASP A 128 -16.54 -4.40 7.45
CA ASP A 128 -15.25 -4.86 7.99
C ASP A 128 -14.10 -4.01 7.43
N ARG A 129 -14.06 -3.79 6.12
CA ARG A 129 -13.02 -2.97 5.48
C ARG A 129 -13.08 -1.50 5.88
N ALA A 130 -14.28 -0.95 6.05
CA ALA A 130 -14.50 0.40 6.53
C ALA A 130 -14.08 0.56 8.01
N GLY A 131 -13.95 -0.54 8.75
CA GLY A 131 -13.68 -0.54 10.20
C GLY A 131 -14.91 -0.26 11.04
N THR A 132 -16.10 -0.63 10.56
CA THR A 132 -17.39 -0.39 11.21
C THR A 132 -18.20 -1.66 11.46
N ALA A 133 -17.63 -2.85 11.19
CA ALA A 133 -18.30 -4.14 11.36
C ALA A 133 -18.88 -4.37 12.77
N GLU A 134 -18.18 -3.94 13.83
CA GLU A 134 -18.67 -4.08 15.21
C GLU A 134 -19.91 -3.23 15.53
N HIS A 135 -20.19 -2.24 14.68
CA HIS A 135 -21.35 -1.36 14.79
C HIS A 135 -22.46 -1.72 13.80
N LEU A 136 -22.24 -2.72 12.95
CA LEU A 136 -23.22 -3.24 12.00
C LEU A 136 -24.14 -4.25 12.69
N SER A 137 -25.44 -4.04 12.58
CA SER A 137 -26.45 -4.98 13.09
C SER A 137 -27.69 -5.02 12.21
N ASP A 138 -28.54 -6.02 12.46
CA ASP A 138 -29.91 -6.09 11.94
C ASP A 138 -30.02 -6.00 10.42
N ILE A 139 -29.18 -6.74 9.68
CA ILE A 139 -29.29 -6.84 8.22
C ILE A 139 -30.54 -7.66 7.88
N VAL A 140 -31.62 -6.97 7.51
CA VAL A 140 -32.92 -7.53 7.19
C VAL A 140 -33.22 -7.25 5.72
N VAL A 141 -33.62 -8.30 5.00
CA VAL A 141 -34.08 -8.20 3.61
C VAL A 141 -35.53 -8.66 3.53
N MET A 142 -36.37 -7.83 2.92
CA MET A 142 -37.78 -8.13 2.64
C MET A 142 -38.00 -8.12 1.13
N LEU A 143 -38.26 -9.30 0.57
CA LEU A 143 -38.52 -9.46 -0.86
C LEU A 143 -39.94 -9.00 -1.21
N ASN A 144 -40.09 -8.44 -2.41
CA ASN A 144 -41.40 -8.17 -2.98
C ASN A 144 -42.17 -9.48 -3.21
N PRO A 145 -43.51 -9.51 -3.08
CA PRO A 145 -44.30 -10.72 -3.29
C PRO A 145 -44.03 -11.37 -4.66
N GLY A 146 -43.58 -12.63 -4.65
CA GLY A 146 -43.26 -13.39 -5.86
C GLY A 146 -41.91 -13.08 -6.50
N SER A 147 -41.10 -12.21 -5.90
CA SER A 147 -39.75 -11.88 -6.35
C SER A 147 -38.68 -12.57 -5.52
N THR A 148 -37.56 -12.92 -6.17
CA THR A 148 -36.34 -13.39 -5.51
C THR A 148 -35.18 -12.40 -5.64
N ILE A 149 -35.37 -11.31 -6.40
CA ILE A 149 -34.31 -10.38 -6.81
C ILE A 149 -34.66 -8.91 -6.53
N THR A 150 -35.91 -8.59 -6.20
CA THR A 150 -36.34 -7.23 -5.85
C THR A 150 -36.92 -7.17 -4.44
N GLY A 151 -36.66 -6.07 -3.74
CA GLY A 151 -37.17 -5.89 -2.39
C GLY A 151 -36.60 -4.65 -1.70
N SER A 152 -36.63 -4.69 -0.36
CA SER A 152 -36.02 -3.68 0.51
C SER A 152 -34.96 -4.31 1.40
N LEU A 153 -33.85 -3.61 1.56
CA LEU A 153 -32.74 -3.93 2.45
C LEU A 153 -32.75 -2.91 3.59
N ARG A 154 -32.67 -3.39 4.83
CA ARG A 154 -32.46 -2.56 6.02
C ARG A 154 -31.28 -3.07 6.82
N TYR A 155 -30.47 -2.17 7.35
CA TYR A 155 -29.44 -2.49 8.34
C TYR A 155 -29.20 -1.30 9.25
N THR A 156 -28.65 -1.56 10.43
CA THR A 156 -28.24 -0.51 11.37
C THR A 156 -26.73 -0.43 11.39
N ILE A 157 -26.17 0.77 11.29
CA ILE A 157 -24.75 1.02 11.48
C ILE A 157 -24.55 2.30 12.26
N ASN A 158 -23.68 2.27 13.28
CA ASN A 158 -23.43 3.43 14.16
C ASN A 158 -24.73 4.04 14.70
N GLN A 159 -25.67 3.21 15.14
CA GLN A 159 -27.02 3.60 15.62
C GLN A 159 -27.92 4.28 14.57
N THR A 160 -27.51 4.30 13.31
CA THR A 160 -28.27 4.86 12.19
C THR A 160 -28.88 3.73 11.37
N VAL A 161 -30.19 3.76 11.18
CA VAL A 161 -30.89 2.81 10.30
C VAL A 161 -30.75 3.28 8.86
N ARG A 162 -30.29 2.38 7.99
CA ARG A 162 -30.22 2.54 6.54
C ARG A 162 -31.29 1.65 5.91
N ASP A 163 -32.01 2.20 4.94
CA ASP A 163 -33.10 1.52 4.23
C ASP A 163 -32.97 1.83 2.75
N HIS A 164 -32.91 0.77 1.94
CA HIS A 164 -32.68 0.86 0.51
C HIS A 164 -33.67 -0.05 -0.22
N SER A 165 -34.14 0.40 -1.38
CA SER A 165 -34.80 -0.49 -2.33
C SER A 165 -33.74 -1.10 -3.24
N PHE A 166 -33.89 -2.36 -3.63
CA PHE A 166 -32.97 -3.01 -4.54
C PHE A 166 -33.69 -3.77 -5.66
N ASP A 167 -33.00 -3.90 -6.79
CA ASP A 167 -33.34 -4.72 -7.95
C ASP A 167 -32.08 -5.41 -8.49
N LEU A 168 -31.85 -6.65 -8.05
CA LEU A 168 -30.68 -7.44 -8.41
C LEU A 168 -30.82 -7.95 -9.85
N ASP A 169 -30.24 -7.22 -10.80
CA ASP A 169 -30.18 -7.68 -12.18
C ASP A 169 -29.39 -9.01 -12.26
N PRO A 170 -29.90 -10.04 -12.96
CA PRO A 170 -29.21 -11.32 -13.07
C PRO A 170 -27.84 -11.29 -13.76
N GLY A 171 -27.52 -10.21 -14.47
CA GLY A 171 -26.26 -10.02 -15.18
C GLY A 171 -25.26 -9.12 -14.47
N PHE A 172 -25.72 -8.17 -13.65
CA PHE A 172 -24.84 -7.17 -13.02
C PHE A 172 -25.22 -6.73 -11.60
N GLY A 173 -26.22 -7.36 -10.97
CA GLY A 173 -26.67 -7.00 -9.62
C GLY A 173 -27.33 -5.62 -9.59
N ASP A 174 -27.13 -4.88 -8.50
CA ASP A 174 -27.65 -3.52 -8.32
C ASP A 174 -26.52 -2.58 -7.90
N ALA A 175 -25.89 -1.94 -8.88
CA ALA A 175 -24.75 -1.05 -8.63
C ALA A 175 -25.13 0.18 -7.78
N GLN A 176 -26.38 0.62 -7.83
CA GLN A 176 -26.83 1.77 -7.06
C GLN A 176 -26.92 1.42 -5.58
N VAL A 177 -27.57 0.31 -5.22
CA VAL A 177 -27.66 -0.09 -3.80
C VAL A 177 -26.27 -0.41 -3.24
N GLU A 178 -25.38 -0.98 -4.04
CA GLU A 178 -24.02 -1.27 -3.61
C GLU A 178 -23.22 0.01 -3.31
N ALA A 179 -23.31 1.04 -4.16
CA ALA A 179 -22.71 2.34 -3.89
C ALA A 179 -23.31 3.02 -2.64
N GLU A 180 -24.63 2.95 -2.47
CA GLU A 180 -25.32 3.47 -1.28
C GLU A 180 -24.91 2.71 -0.01
N VAL A 181 -24.64 1.41 -0.11
CA VAL A 181 -24.10 0.59 0.98
C VAL A 181 -22.66 1.01 1.31
N LEU A 182 -21.77 1.16 0.33
CA LEU A 182 -20.38 1.58 0.54
C LEU A 182 -20.29 2.93 1.26
N GLN A 183 -21.12 3.90 0.85
CA GLN A 183 -21.26 5.17 1.56
C GLN A 183 -21.95 4.99 2.93
N GLY A 184 -22.94 4.11 3.01
CA GLY A 184 -23.71 3.86 4.23
C GLY A 184 -22.89 3.27 5.36
N VAL A 185 -21.91 2.42 5.04
CA VAL A 185 -21.00 1.78 6.01
C VAL A 185 -19.82 2.65 6.42
N ALA A 186 -19.66 3.82 5.80
CA ALA A 186 -18.57 4.73 6.11
C ALA A 186 -18.54 5.08 7.62
N PRO A 187 -17.34 5.17 8.22
CA PRO A 187 -17.18 5.70 9.57
C PRO A 187 -17.73 7.13 9.68
N TYR A 188 -18.08 7.55 10.90
CA TYR A 188 -18.52 8.92 11.12
C TYR A 188 -17.45 9.93 10.69
N GLY A 189 -17.82 10.90 9.83
CA GLY A 189 -16.93 11.93 9.30
C GLY A 189 -16.03 11.45 8.16
N TYR A 190 -16.38 10.33 7.51
CA TYR A 190 -15.72 9.80 6.34
C TYR A 190 -16.69 9.63 5.18
N ASP A 191 -16.18 9.76 3.95
CA ASP A 191 -16.89 9.50 2.72
C ASP A 191 -16.23 8.35 1.94
N ALA A 192 -17.05 7.60 1.22
CA ALA A 192 -16.60 6.53 0.35
C ALA A 192 -16.24 7.12 -1.03
N PHE A 193 -15.05 6.79 -1.53
CA PHE A 193 -14.64 7.13 -2.89
C PHE A 193 -14.23 5.85 -3.63
N THR A 194 -14.94 5.56 -4.72
CA THR A 194 -14.67 4.41 -5.58
C THR A 194 -14.01 4.85 -6.89
N PHE A 195 -12.91 4.20 -7.25
CA PHE A 195 -12.24 4.36 -8.54
C PHE A 195 -11.92 3.00 -9.15
N TYR A 196 -11.75 2.95 -10.47
CA TYR A 196 -11.41 1.71 -11.18
C TYR A 196 -9.89 1.62 -11.36
N ALA A 197 -9.26 0.68 -10.66
CA ALA A 197 -7.83 0.43 -10.72
C ALA A 197 -7.46 -0.28 -12.05
N LEU A 198 -6.77 0.43 -12.92
CA LEU A 198 -6.20 -0.12 -14.16
C LEU A 198 -4.90 -0.89 -13.87
N PRO A 199 -4.53 -1.89 -14.71
CA PRO A 199 -5.18 -2.26 -15.98
C PRO A 199 -6.33 -3.26 -15.84
N SER A 200 -6.54 -3.82 -14.66
CA SER A 200 -7.57 -4.85 -14.43
C SER A 200 -8.99 -4.29 -14.37
N VAL A 201 -9.16 -2.97 -14.30
CA VAL A 201 -10.45 -2.28 -14.13
C VAL A 201 -11.19 -2.82 -12.90
N LYS A 202 -10.45 -3.02 -11.79
CA LYS A 202 -11.06 -3.49 -10.54
C LYS A 202 -11.55 -2.27 -9.75
N PRO A 203 -12.80 -2.24 -9.28
CA PRO A 203 -13.27 -1.20 -8.38
C PRO A 203 -12.52 -1.27 -7.04
N VAL A 204 -12.02 -0.12 -6.62
CA VAL A 204 -11.36 0.08 -5.33
C VAL A 204 -12.07 1.21 -4.63
N THR A 205 -12.62 0.91 -3.45
CA THR A 205 -13.24 1.90 -2.57
C THR A 205 -12.29 2.22 -1.43
N ILE A 206 -12.08 3.52 -1.20
CA ILE A 206 -11.38 4.03 -0.04
C ILE A 206 -12.34 4.87 0.81
N TRP A 207 -12.19 4.83 2.13
CA TRP A 207 -12.88 5.76 3.02
C TRP A 207 -11.91 6.80 3.56
N ILE A 208 -12.12 8.05 3.18
CA ILE A 208 -11.30 9.20 3.59
C ILE A 208 -12.15 10.18 4.40
N SER A 209 -11.53 11.01 5.23
CA SER A 209 -12.28 11.98 6.03
C SER A 209 -13.00 12.97 5.14
N SER A 210 -14.27 13.27 5.43
CA SER A 210 -15.10 14.26 4.72
C SER A 210 -14.53 15.68 4.74
N ASP A 211 -13.64 15.97 5.71
CA ASP A 211 -12.96 17.27 5.83
C ASP A 211 -11.61 17.32 5.07
N SER A 212 -11.21 16.20 4.44
CA SER A 212 -9.99 16.16 3.62
C SER A 212 -10.19 16.91 2.31
N ASP A 213 -9.09 17.45 1.76
CA ASP A 213 -9.12 18.04 0.42
C ASP A 213 -9.20 16.94 -0.67
N ASP A 214 -9.48 17.35 -1.90
CA ASP A 214 -9.61 16.42 -3.03
C ASP A 214 -8.26 15.93 -3.60
N GLY A 215 -7.11 16.29 -2.98
CA GLY A 215 -5.78 16.07 -3.55
C GLY A 215 -5.48 14.59 -3.86
N LEU A 216 -5.83 13.68 -2.94
CA LEU A 216 -5.68 12.24 -3.18
C LEU A 216 -6.64 11.74 -4.26
N ILE A 217 -7.90 12.19 -4.24
CA ILE A 217 -8.91 11.80 -5.23
C ILE A 217 -8.44 12.19 -6.64
N GLU A 218 -7.97 13.42 -6.81
CA GLU A 218 -7.48 13.91 -8.09
C GLU A 218 -6.21 13.18 -8.54
N ALA A 219 -5.30 12.85 -7.61
CA ALA A 219 -4.12 12.04 -7.93
C ALA A 219 -4.51 10.62 -8.39
N LEU A 220 -5.48 9.98 -7.74
CA LEU A 220 -5.97 8.66 -8.12
C LEU A 220 -6.70 8.67 -9.47
N LYS A 221 -7.49 9.71 -9.75
CA LYS A 221 -8.09 9.93 -11.07
C LYS A 221 -7.01 10.07 -12.13
N GLN A 222 -6.00 10.91 -11.92
CA GLN A 222 -4.90 11.10 -12.86
C GLN A 222 -4.12 9.80 -13.12
N GLU A 223 -3.90 8.96 -12.10
CA GLU A 223 -3.30 7.66 -12.32
C GLU A 223 -4.20 6.77 -13.18
N ASN A 224 -5.52 6.76 -12.93
CA ASN A 224 -6.49 5.82 -13.50
C ASN A 224 -7.34 6.33 -14.68
N GLU A 225 -7.11 7.54 -15.17
CA GLU A 225 -7.68 8.00 -16.43
C GLU A 225 -7.21 7.08 -17.59
N GLU A 226 -8.18 6.58 -18.36
CA GLU A 226 -7.88 5.97 -19.65
C GLU A 226 -7.30 7.06 -20.56
N LEU A 227 -6.11 6.82 -21.13
CA LEU A 227 -5.59 7.70 -22.17
C LEU A 227 -6.62 7.75 -23.31
N PRO A 228 -6.96 8.93 -23.85
CA PRO A 228 -7.86 9.00 -24.99
C PRO A 228 -7.32 8.11 -26.11
N VAL A 229 -8.15 7.19 -26.58
CA VAL A 229 -7.88 6.42 -27.80
C VAL A 229 -7.60 7.43 -28.90
N PRO A 230 -6.44 7.40 -29.59
CA PRO A 230 -6.22 8.30 -30.70
C PRO A 230 -7.35 8.09 -31.70
N GLU A 231 -8.10 9.16 -32.02
CA GLU A 231 -9.11 9.16 -33.07
C GLU A 231 -8.52 8.44 -34.27
N GLN A 232 -9.13 7.33 -34.67
CA GLN A 232 -8.77 6.69 -35.92
C GLN A 232 -9.00 7.75 -37.00
N THR A 233 -7.90 8.30 -37.50
CA THR A 233 -7.95 9.15 -38.68
C THR A 233 -8.39 8.22 -39.81
N GLU A 234 -9.67 8.28 -40.15
CA GLU A 234 -10.20 7.63 -41.35
C GLU A 234 -9.33 8.07 -42.54
N ALA A 235 -8.74 7.08 -43.21
CA ALA A 235 -7.97 7.24 -44.43
C ALA A 235 -8.84 6.89 -45.65
#